data_AF-A0A645HPS5-F1
#
_entry.id   AF-A0A645HPS5-F1
#
_cell.length_a   1.000
_cell.length_b   1.000
_cell.length_c   1.000
_cell.angle_alpha   90.00
_cell.angle_beta   90.00
_cell.angle_gamma   90.00
#
_symmetry.space_group_name_H-M   'P 1'
#
loop_
_entity.id
_entity.type
_entity.pdbx_description
1 polymer ?
#
loop_
_entity_poly.entity_id
_entity_poly.type
_entity_poly.pdbx_seq_one_letter_code
_entity_poly.pdbx_strand_id
1 'polypeptide(L)'
;MKGVRNTVFLKDWSKTQARRDPSYPQKPILNIDYDFGPVFRSDVAADMMADLSYKIQEILQYKDALEEEIPVCTPDQRWERDECWAVMKTGRKSAVKRHLRKFDAEQHLASLGANHFIEHRPGVPVKCIDYCACAEKCSFYKNYMASLEARSEETINEQ
;
A
#
# COMPACT_ATOMS: atom_id res chain seq x y z
N MET A 1 28.27 2.60 17.58
CA MET A 1 27.11 3.31 18.18
C MET A 1 25.90 2.43 17.95
N LYS A 2 25.27 1.85 18.98
CA LYS A 2 24.22 0.82 18.84
C LYS A 2 22.83 1.31 19.29
N GLY A 3 22.56 2.60 19.21
CA GLY A 3 21.26 3.15 19.60
C GLY A 3 20.87 4.35 18.75
N VAL A 4 19.57 4.61 18.69
CA VAL A 4 19.00 5.83 18.11
C VAL A 4 18.31 6.63 19.21
N ARG A 5 18.47 7.96 19.17
CA ARG A 5 17.70 8.90 19.98
C ARG A 5 16.65 9.55 19.09
N ASN A 6 15.39 9.23 19.34
CA ASN A 6 14.27 9.83 18.63
C ASN A 6 13.74 11.03 19.43
N THR A 7 13.89 12.24 18.87
CA THR A 7 13.29 13.45 19.44
C THR A 7 11.86 13.58 18.90
N VAL A 8 10.87 13.28 19.74
CA VAL A 8 9.45 13.26 19.38
C VAL A 8 8.77 14.56 19.83
N PHE A 9 7.99 15.15 18.94
CA PHE A 9 7.12 16.30 19.21
C PHE A 9 5.70 15.81 19.44
N LEU A 10 5.18 16.01 20.65
CA LEU A 10 3.84 15.59 21.05
C LEU A 10 2.82 16.64 20.58
N LYS A 11 2.18 16.41 19.44
CA LYS A 11 1.27 17.37 18.79
C LYS A 11 0.00 17.65 19.61
N ASP A 12 -0.45 16.68 20.39
CA ASP A 12 -1.64 16.71 21.24
C ASP A 12 -1.31 17.05 22.71
N TRP A 13 -0.09 17.51 22.98
CA TRP A 13 0.34 17.84 24.34
C TRP A 13 -0.48 18.96 24.96
N SER A 14 -0.92 18.76 26.21
CA SER A 14 -1.71 19.74 26.96
C SER A 14 -0.99 20.25 28.20
N LYS A 15 -0.73 21.56 28.23
CA LYS A 15 -0.19 22.26 29.42
C LYS A 15 -1.07 22.07 30.66
N THR A 16 -2.38 21.95 30.48
CA THR A 16 -3.33 21.75 31.59
C THR A 16 -3.22 20.34 32.16
N GLN A 17 -3.06 19.32 31.30
CA GLN A 17 -2.86 17.94 31.77
C GLN A 17 -1.52 17.78 32.48
N ALA A 18 -0.44 18.34 31.91
CA ALA A 18 0.88 18.33 32.53
C ALA A 18 0.90 18.93 33.95
N ARG A 19 0.08 19.97 34.19
CA ARG A 19 -0.06 20.58 35.53
C ARG A 19 -0.82 19.71 36.53
N ARG A 20 -1.74 18.86 36.07
CA ARG A 20 -2.61 18.05 36.95
C ARG A 20 -2.00 16.69 37.27
N ASP A 21 -1.29 16.12 36.31
CA ASP A 21 -0.71 14.78 36.41
C ASP A 21 0.81 14.84 36.23
N PRO A 22 1.59 14.61 37.29
CA PRO A 22 3.05 14.52 37.22
C PRO A 22 3.56 13.40 36.29
N SER A 23 2.76 12.35 36.05
CA SER A 23 3.10 11.22 35.18
C SER A 23 2.85 11.52 33.70
N TYR A 24 2.04 12.52 33.38
CA TYR A 24 1.87 13.02 32.01
C TYR A 24 3.16 13.68 31.51
N PRO A 25 3.50 13.62 30.21
CA PRO A 25 4.69 14.27 29.67
C PRO A 25 4.74 15.76 30.06
N GLN A 26 5.80 16.18 30.76
CA GLN A 26 5.89 17.54 31.30
C GLN A 26 6.31 18.59 30.27
N LYS A 27 6.81 18.13 29.11
CA LYS A 27 7.19 18.97 27.98
C LYS A 27 6.57 18.41 26.71
N PRO A 28 6.24 19.26 25.72
CA PRO A 28 5.74 18.82 24.41
C PRO A 28 6.82 18.17 23.51
N ILE A 29 8.02 17.93 24.06
CA ILE A 29 9.15 17.30 23.38
C ILE A 29 9.69 16.20 24.29
N LEU A 30 9.84 15.00 23.74
CA LEU A 30 10.33 13.82 24.44
C LEU A 30 11.46 13.16 23.64
N ASN A 31 12.55 12.79 24.31
CA ASN A 31 13.55 11.92 23.72
C ASN A 31 13.22 10.48 24.07
N ILE A 32 13.01 9.65 23.05
CA ILE A 32 12.85 8.20 23.16
C ILE A 32 14.16 7.58 22.66
N ASP A 33 14.96 7.09 23.61
CA ASP A 33 16.21 6.41 23.31
C ASP A 33 15.91 4.92 23.09
N TYR A 34 16.31 4.37 21.95
CA TYR A 34 16.21 2.95 21.64
C TYR A 34 17.61 2.36 21.48
N ASP A 35 17.90 1.31 22.26
CA ASP A 35 19.14 0.54 22.14
C ASP A 35 18.89 -0.71 21.29
N PHE A 36 19.58 -0.79 20.15
CA PHE A 36 19.52 -1.94 19.25
C PHE A 36 20.32 -3.15 19.77
N GLY A 37 20.99 -3.03 20.92
CA GLY A 37 21.97 -3.97 21.49
C GLY A 37 21.79 -5.45 21.12
N PRO A 38 20.75 -6.15 21.63
CA PRO A 38 20.51 -7.57 21.35
C PRO A 38 19.94 -7.83 19.95
N VAL A 39 19.10 -6.93 19.45
CA VAL A 39 18.38 -7.08 18.17
C VAL A 39 19.35 -7.04 16.99
N PHE A 40 20.44 -6.27 17.06
CA PHE A 40 21.41 -6.16 15.97
C PHE A 40 22.11 -7.48 15.60
N ARG A 41 22.02 -8.51 16.44
CA ARG A 41 22.53 -9.86 16.18
C ARG A 41 21.44 -10.94 16.15
N SER A 42 20.17 -10.52 16.08
CA SER A 42 19.03 -11.42 15.93
C SER A 42 18.87 -11.89 14.49
N ASP A 43 18.10 -12.95 14.32
CA ASP A 43 17.53 -13.38 13.04
C ASP A 43 16.83 -12.23 12.31
N VAL A 44 16.01 -11.44 13.02
CA VAL A 44 15.32 -10.28 12.46
C VAL A 44 16.30 -9.27 11.85
N ALA A 45 17.42 -8.99 12.52
CA ALA A 45 18.42 -8.08 11.96
C ALA A 45 19.15 -8.67 10.76
N ALA A 46 19.38 -9.99 10.74
CA ALA A 46 19.97 -10.66 9.59
C ALA A 46 19.05 -10.58 8.37
N ASP A 47 17.74 -10.83 8.54
CA ASP A 47 16.74 -10.71 7.48
C ASP A 47 16.67 -9.29 6.93
N MET A 48 16.61 -8.27 7.81
CA MET A 48 16.62 -6.87 7.39
C MET A 48 17.89 -6.48 6.62
N MET A 49 19.06 -6.98 7.05
CA MET A 49 20.33 -6.75 6.34
C MET A 49 20.34 -7.46 4.99
N ALA A 50 19.80 -8.68 4.89
CA ALA A 50 19.69 -9.42 3.65
C ALA A 50 18.79 -8.68 2.65
N ASP A 51 17.61 -8.23 3.08
CA ASP A 51 16.67 -7.45 2.27
C ASP A 51 17.30 -6.14 1.78
N LEU A 52 17.98 -5.39 2.67
CA LEU A 52 18.66 -4.16 2.29
C LEU A 52 19.80 -4.43 1.29
N SER A 53 20.59 -5.47 1.51
CA SER A 53 21.70 -5.84 0.63
C SER A 53 21.19 -6.21 -0.76
N TYR A 54 20.12 -7.00 -0.83
CA TYR A 54 19.45 -7.35 -2.08
C TYR A 54 18.97 -6.10 -2.83
N LYS A 55 18.33 -5.15 -2.13
CA LYS A 55 17.88 -3.89 -2.73
C LYS A 55 19.01 -3.00 -3.24
N ILE A 56 20.12 -2.93 -2.51
CA ILE A 56 21.30 -2.20 -2.99
C ILE A 56 21.87 -2.88 -4.25
N GLN A 57 21.96 -4.20 -4.27
CA GLN A 57 22.44 -4.95 -5.44
C GLN A 57 21.56 -4.72 -6.66
N GLU A 58 20.23 -4.76 -6.50
CA GLU A 58 19.25 -4.47 -7.56
C GLU A 58 19.48 -3.06 -8.14
N ILE A 59 19.64 -2.04 -7.28
CA ILE A 59 19.95 -0.68 -7.74
C ILE A 59 21.27 -0.62 -8.50
N LEU A 60 22.33 -1.24 -7.97
CA LEU A 60 23.65 -1.23 -8.62
C LEU A 60 23.65 -1.93 -9.98
N GLN A 61 22.84 -2.98 -10.12
CA GLN A 61 22.67 -3.72 -11.36
C GLN A 61 21.95 -2.88 -12.43
N TYR A 62 20.92 -2.13 -12.05
CA TYR A 62 20.04 -1.43 -13.00
C TYR A 62 20.24 0.09 -13.09
N LYS A 63 21.17 0.68 -12.32
CA LYS A 63 21.38 2.14 -12.27
C LYS A 63 21.66 2.81 -13.62
N ASP A 64 22.28 2.08 -14.54
CA ASP A 64 22.65 2.55 -15.88
C ASP A 64 21.86 1.82 -16.99
N ALA A 65 20.91 0.96 -16.63
CA ALA A 65 20.09 0.22 -17.58
C ALA A 65 19.02 1.11 -18.23
N LEU A 66 18.58 0.73 -19.42
CA LEU A 66 17.43 1.37 -20.05
C LEU A 66 16.14 0.97 -19.32
N GLU A 67 15.12 1.83 -19.35
CA GLU A 67 13.85 1.58 -18.64
C GLU A 67 13.19 0.26 -19.05
N GLU A 68 13.32 -0.13 -20.32
CA GLU A 68 12.77 -1.38 -20.86
C GLU A 68 13.48 -2.63 -20.33
N GLU A 69 14.70 -2.48 -19.80
CA GLU A 69 15.51 -3.55 -19.22
C GLU A 69 15.34 -3.68 -17.70
N ILE A 70 14.71 -2.68 -17.07
CA ILE A 70 14.43 -2.69 -15.63
C ILE A 70 13.24 -3.62 -15.36
N PRO A 71 13.39 -4.63 -14.49
CA PRO A 71 12.30 -5.53 -14.17
C PRO A 71 11.17 -4.77 -13.48
N VAL A 72 9.94 -5.12 -13.86
CA VAL A 72 8.74 -4.57 -13.21
C VAL A 72 8.71 -5.01 -11.75
N CYS A 73 8.38 -4.07 -10.85
CA CYS A 73 8.18 -4.37 -9.42
C CYS A 73 7.17 -5.51 -9.21
N THR A 74 7.23 -6.23 -8.09
CA THR A 74 6.19 -7.22 -7.75
C THR A 74 4.88 -6.54 -7.31
N PRO A 75 3.72 -7.22 -7.34
CA PRO A 75 2.46 -6.70 -6.80
C PRO A 75 2.60 -6.19 -5.35
N ASP A 76 3.28 -6.95 -4.51
CA ASP A 76 3.56 -6.57 -3.12
C ASP A 76 4.39 -5.28 -3.05
N GLN A 77 5.42 -5.15 -3.88
CA GLN A 77 6.25 -3.94 -3.95
C GLN A 77 5.50 -2.71 -4.48
N ARG A 78 4.42 -2.92 -5.25
CA ARG A 78 3.49 -1.88 -5.73
C ARG A 78 2.36 -1.58 -4.75
N TRP A 79 2.27 -2.30 -3.65
CA TRP A 79 1.13 -2.24 -2.72
C TRP A 79 -0.19 -2.44 -3.46
N GLU A 80 -0.20 -3.42 -4.35
CA GLU A 80 -1.33 -3.69 -5.20
C GLU A 80 -2.50 -4.19 -4.35
N ARG A 81 -3.63 -3.48 -4.44
CA ARG A 81 -4.87 -3.93 -3.83
C ARG A 81 -5.41 -5.09 -4.65
N ASP A 82 -5.82 -6.15 -3.96
CA ASP A 82 -6.42 -7.31 -4.61
C ASP A 82 -7.62 -6.93 -5.46
N GLU A 83 -7.65 -7.51 -6.66
CA GLU A 83 -8.83 -7.54 -7.49
C GLU A 83 -9.98 -8.23 -6.75
N CYS A 84 -11.19 -7.67 -6.87
CA CYS A 84 -12.36 -8.31 -6.30
C CYS A 84 -13.62 -8.12 -7.13
N TRP A 85 -14.53 -9.08 -6.98
CA TRP A 85 -15.89 -9.02 -7.50
C TRP A 85 -16.83 -8.71 -6.35
N ALA A 86 -17.30 -7.48 -6.31
CA ALA A 86 -18.21 -6.99 -5.29
C ALA A 86 -19.64 -7.28 -5.71
N VAL A 87 -20.35 -8.12 -4.95
CA VAL A 87 -21.80 -8.27 -5.09
C VAL A 87 -22.46 -7.06 -4.44
N MET A 88 -23.14 -6.26 -5.24
CA MET A 88 -23.79 -5.01 -4.88
C MET A 88 -25.31 -5.19 -4.85
N LYS A 89 -25.98 -4.36 -4.05
CA LYS A 89 -27.44 -4.21 -4.09
C LYS A 89 -27.77 -2.83 -4.67
N THR A 90 -28.73 -2.76 -5.58
CA THR A 90 -29.15 -1.49 -6.20
C THR A 90 -29.48 -0.44 -5.13
N GLY A 91 -28.90 0.75 -5.26
CA GLY A 91 -29.05 1.88 -4.33
C GLY A 91 -28.14 1.86 -3.10
N ARG A 92 -27.36 0.79 -2.86
CA ARG A 92 -26.41 0.71 -1.74
C ARG A 92 -25.00 1.10 -2.20
N LYS A 93 -24.31 1.94 -1.42
CA LYS A 93 -22.92 2.35 -1.68
C LYS A 93 -21.86 1.30 -1.31
N SER A 94 -22.19 0.38 -0.40
CA SER A 94 -21.28 -0.68 0.05
C SER A 94 -21.67 -2.04 -0.53
N ALA A 95 -20.65 -2.89 -0.73
CA ALA A 95 -20.85 -4.27 -1.17
C ALA A 95 -21.61 -5.07 -0.11
N VAL A 96 -22.47 -5.97 -0.59
CA VAL A 96 -23.08 -7.03 0.22
C VAL A 96 -21.99 -8.03 0.62
N LYS A 97 -21.16 -8.44 -0.35
CA LYS A 97 -19.99 -9.29 -0.15
C LYS A 97 -18.96 -9.06 -1.25
N ARG A 98 -17.68 -9.21 -0.92
CA ARG A 98 -16.58 -9.20 -1.89
C ARG A 98 -16.06 -10.62 -2.05
N HIS A 99 -15.75 -11.00 -3.29
CA HIS A 99 -15.16 -12.29 -3.63
C HIS A 99 -13.88 -12.08 -4.43
N LEU A 100 -12.92 -12.99 -4.27
CA LEU A 100 -11.65 -12.96 -5.01
C LEU A 100 -11.74 -13.62 -6.40
N ARG A 101 -12.84 -14.30 -6.71
CA ARG A 101 -13.07 -14.94 -8.00
C ARG A 101 -14.44 -14.57 -8.52
N LYS A 102 -14.53 -14.33 -9.83
CA LYS A 102 -15.80 -14.04 -10.52
C LYS A 102 -16.84 -15.14 -10.29
N PHE A 103 -16.43 -16.40 -10.40
CA PHE A 103 -17.30 -17.56 -10.23
C PHE A 103 -18.00 -17.60 -8.86
N ASP A 104 -17.28 -17.28 -7.79
CA ASP A 104 -17.85 -17.27 -6.43
C ASP A 104 -18.84 -16.11 -6.26
N ALA A 105 -18.58 -14.97 -6.90
CA ALA A 105 -19.52 -13.86 -6.96
C ALA A 105 -20.78 -14.19 -7.76
N GLU A 106 -20.65 -14.89 -8.88
CA GLU A 106 -21.77 -15.34 -9.72
C GLU A 106 -22.65 -16.36 -8.98
N GLN A 107 -22.06 -17.35 -8.31
CA GLN A 107 -22.81 -18.28 -7.45
C GLN A 107 -23.55 -17.54 -6.33
N HIS A 108 -22.88 -16.59 -5.68
CA HIS A 108 -23.52 -15.79 -4.65
C HIS A 108 -24.65 -14.93 -5.21
N LEU A 109 -24.48 -14.33 -6.38
CA LEU A 109 -25.52 -13.56 -7.07
C LEU A 109 -26.73 -14.42 -7.41
N ALA A 110 -26.53 -15.64 -7.91
CA ALA A 110 -27.59 -16.58 -8.23
C ALA A 110 -28.41 -17.01 -7.00
N SER A 111 -27.80 -16.99 -5.81
CA SER A 111 -28.50 -17.25 -4.54
C SER A 111 -29.30 -16.05 -4.02
N LEU A 112 -29.14 -14.87 -4.63
CA LEU A 112 -29.80 -13.64 -4.22
C LEU A 112 -30.96 -13.30 -5.18
N GLY A 113 -31.98 -12.60 -4.66
CA GLY A 113 -33.11 -12.15 -5.46
C GLY A 113 -32.77 -10.97 -6.38
N ALA A 114 -33.79 -10.53 -7.13
CA ALA A 114 -33.71 -9.34 -8.00
C ALA A 114 -33.19 -8.10 -7.24
N ASN A 115 -32.51 -7.20 -7.96
CA ASN A 115 -31.81 -6.00 -7.46
C ASN A 115 -30.39 -6.20 -6.89
N HIS A 116 -29.70 -7.26 -7.30
CA HIS A 116 -28.26 -7.41 -7.08
C HIS A 116 -27.52 -7.46 -8.40
N PHE A 117 -26.28 -7.00 -8.39
CA PHE A 117 -25.37 -7.04 -9.54
C PHE A 117 -23.93 -7.25 -9.06
N ILE A 118 -23.06 -7.67 -9.96
CA ILE A 118 -21.63 -7.79 -9.66
C ILE A 118 -20.92 -6.57 -10.25
N GLU A 119 -20.16 -5.90 -9.41
CA GLU A 119 -19.24 -4.84 -9.79
C GLU A 119 -17.82 -5.40 -9.73
N HIS A 120 -17.14 -5.42 -10.87
CA HIS A 120 -15.73 -5.82 -10.93
C HIS A 120 -14.84 -4.64 -10.52
N ARG A 121 -14.01 -4.87 -9.50
CA ARG A 121 -13.04 -3.90 -9.00
C ARG A 121 -11.64 -4.45 -9.29
N PRO A 122 -11.01 -4.01 -10.38
CA PRO A 122 -9.68 -4.48 -10.76
C PRO A 122 -8.67 -4.15 -9.67
N GLY A 123 -7.56 -4.89 -9.66
CA GLY A 123 -6.43 -4.58 -8.80
C GLY A 123 -5.89 -3.17 -9.07
N VAL A 124 -5.47 -2.49 -8.02
CA VAL A 124 -4.98 -1.11 -8.10
C VAL A 124 -3.56 -1.04 -7.52
N PRO A 125 -2.53 -0.73 -8.33
CA PRO A 125 -1.15 -0.56 -7.86
C PRO A 125 -1.01 0.80 -7.15
N VAL A 126 -1.47 0.87 -5.90
CA VAL A 126 -1.60 2.12 -5.12
C VAL A 126 -0.29 2.90 -5.07
N LYS A 127 0.84 2.21 -4.89
CA LYS A 127 2.15 2.88 -4.87
C LYS A 127 2.43 3.61 -6.17
N CYS A 128 2.12 3.00 -7.31
CA CYS A 128 2.40 3.58 -8.62
C CYS A 128 1.58 4.85 -8.85
N ILE A 129 0.34 4.90 -8.36
CA ILE A 129 -0.59 6.02 -8.56
C ILE A 129 -0.28 7.18 -7.63
N ASP A 130 -0.10 6.91 -6.34
CA ASP A 130 -0.12 7.96 -5.30
C ASP A 130 1.26 8.30 -4.74
N TYR A 131 2.25 7.40 -4.86
CA TYR A 131 3.48 7.45 -4.05
C TYR A 131 4.79 7.31 -4.83
N CYS A 132 4.75 6.81 -6.07
CA CYS A 132 5.97 6.51 -6.83
C CYS A 132 6.51 7.77 -7.53
N ALA A 133 7.65 8.28 -7.06
CA ALA A 133 8.32 9.43 -7.65
C ALA A 133 8.83 9.20 -9.10
N CYS A 134 8.87 7.95 -9.56
CA CYS A 134 9.36 7.58 -10.89
C CYS A 134 8.22 7.23 -11.86
N ALA A 135 6.94 7.35 -11.46
CA ALA A 135 5.79 6.89 -12.23
C ALA A 135 5.78 7.43 -13.67
N GLU A 136 6.06 8.73 -13.86
CA GLU A 136 6.07 9.39 -15.18
C GLU A 136 7.08 8.80 -16.16
N LYS A 137 8.14 8.17 -15.67
CA LYS A 137 9.17 7.53 -16.49
C LYS A 137 8.98 6.02 -16.61
N CYS A 138 8.31 5.42 -15.63
CA CYS A 138 8.11 4.00 -15.50
C CYS A 138 7.24 3.40 -16.62
N SER A 139 7.77 2.38 -17.30
CA SER A 139 7.08 1.63 -18.36
C SER A 139 5.80 0.95 -17.86
N PHE A 140 5.85 0.28 -16.71
CA PHE A 140 4.69 -0.36 -16.09
C PHE A 140 3.55 0.62 -15.83
N TYR A 141 3.85 1.78 -15.24
CA TYR A 141 2.83 2.78 -14.93
C TYR A 141 2.15 3.33 -16.18
N LYS A 142 2.94 3.65 -17.22
CA LYS A 142 2.41 4.12 -18.51
C LYS A 142 1.46 3.09 -19.13
N ASN A 143 1.85 1.83 -19.14
CA ASN A 143 1.02 0.74 -19.66
C ASN A 143 -0.25 0.55 -18.83
N TYR A 144 -0.15 0.66 -17.50
CA TYR A 144 -1.32 0.61 -16.61
C TYR A 144 -2.30 1.75 -16.92
N MET A 145 -1.82 2.99 -17.05
CA MET A 145 -2.67 4.13 -17.36
C MET A 145 -3.34 4.00 -18.74
N ALA A 146 -2.58 3.61 -19.77
CA ALA A 146 -3.14 3.34 -21.10
C ALA A 146 -4.22 2.25 -21.07
N SER A 147 -4.06 1.21 -20.23
CA SER A 147 -5.07 0.17 -20.06
C SER A 147 -6.34 0.69 -19.37
N LEU A 148 -6.23 1.66 -18.46
CA LEU A 148 -7.38 2.30 -17.84
C LEU A 148 -8.14 3.20 -18.82
N GLU A 149 -7.42 3.95 -19.65
CA GLU A 149 -8.00 4.80 -20.70
C GLU A 149 -8.79 3.96 -21.70
N ALA A 150 -8.20 2.88 -22.24
CA ALA A 150 -8.87 1.98 -23.18
C ALA A 150 -10.17 1.39 -22.61
N ARG A 151 -10.15 0.94 -21.34
CA ARG A 151 -11.36 0.40 -20.67
C ARG A 151 -12.44 1.45 -20.45
N SER A 152 -12.05 2.71 -20.26
CA SER A 152 -13.01 3.80 -20.11
C SER A 152 -13.72 4.11 -21.44
N GLU A 153 -13.00 4.01 -22.56
CA GLU A 153 -13.55 4.19 -23.91
C GLU A 153 -14.51 3.06 -24.29
N GLU A 154 -14.17 1.81 -23.97
CA GLU A 154 -15.06 0.65 -24.17
C GLU A 154 -16.38 0.83 -23.40
N THR A 155 -16.32 1.30 -22.15
CA THR A 155 -17.50 1.51 -21.32
C THR A 155 -18.41 2.61 -21.87
N ILE A 156 -17.85 3.61 -22.57
CA ILE A 156 -18.61 4.70 -23.21
C ILE A 156 -19.28 4.20 -24.50
N ASN A 157 -18.64 3.33 -25.26
CA ASN A 157 -19.13 2.86 -26.56
C ASN A 157 -20.19 1.73 -26.45
N GLU A 158 -20.37 1.16 -25.25
CA GLU A 158 -21.41 0.16 -24.93
C GLU A 158 -22.68 0.77 -24.29
N GLN A 159 -22.74 2.09 -24.11
CA GLN A 159 -23.91 2.83 -23.57
C GLN A 159 -24.63 3.62 -24.65
#